data_AF-A0A9Q0JNV4-F1
#
_entry.id   AF-A0A9Q0JNV4-F1
#
_cell.length_a   1.000
_cell.length_b   1.000
_cell.length_c   1.000
_cell.angle_alpha   90.00
_cell.angle_beta   90.00
_cell.angle_gamma   90.00
#
_symmetry.space_group_name_H-M   'P 1'
#
loop_
_entity.id
_entity.type
_entity.pdbx_description
1 polymer ?
#
loop_
_entity_poly.entity_id
_entity_poly.type
_entity_poly.pdbx_seq_one_letter_code
_entity_poly.pdbx_strand_id
1 'polypeptide(L)'
;MAVSKNLSGLWIIMVLVGAFGLISQSSTAQAQGERDLCWFVAPPGFSCAGTIPCFPSSPVCGVNGVTYTCGCPEAACAGVRVVKRGP
;
A
#
# COMPACT_ATOMS: atom_id res chain seq x y z
N MET A 1 31.51 29.28 42.17
CA MET A 1 30.87 29.43 40.84
C MET A 1 30.42 28.04 40.40
N ALA A 2 29.13 27.88 40.14
CA ALA A 2 28.41 26.61 40.13
C ALA A 2 28.49 25.89 38.76
N VAL A 3 29.29 24.83 38.69
CA VAL A 3 29.29 23.85 37.58
C VAL A 3 28.69 22.55 38.13
N SER A 4 27.36 22.44 38.18
CA SER A 4 26.73 21.18 38.63
C SER A 4 25.33 20.90 38.10
N LYS A 5 24.70 21.80 37.33
CA LYS A 5 23.26 21.67 36.98
C LYS A 5 22.98 21.17 35.55
N ASN A 6 23.97 21.12 34.66
CA ASN A 6 23.72 20.87 33.23
C ASN A 6 24.11 19.47 32.75
N LEU A 7 24.85 18.68 33.53
CA LEU A 7 25.27 17.33 33.14
C LEU A 7 24.13 16.31 33.23
N SER A 8 23.17 16.52 34.14
CA SER A 8 21.96 15.70 34.29
C SER A 8 20.95 15.92 33.15
N GLY A 9 20.87 17.15 32.62
CA GLY A 9 19.99 17.47 31.49
C GLY A 9 20.39 16.77 30.19
N LEU A 10 21.69 16.58 29.96
CA LEU A 10 22.21 15.89 28.77
C LEU A 10 21.79 14.42 28.71
N TRP A 11 21.72 13.73 29.86
CA TRP A 11 21.23 12.35 29.93
C TRP A 11 19.72 12.25 29.64
N ILE A 12 18.93 13.19 30.17
CA ILE A 12 17.48 13.25 29.95
C ILE A 12 17.19 13.53 28.46
N ILE A 13 17.95 14.42 27.83
CA ILE A 13 17.80 14.71 26.40
C ILE A 13 18.15 13.48 25.55
N MET A 14 19.21 12.72 25.89
CA MET A 14 19.56 11.48 25.18
C MET A 14 18.50 10.38 25.33
N VAL A 15 17.90 10.23 26.51
CA VAL A 15 16.81 9.28 26.75
C VAL A 15 15.52 9.70 26.01
N LEU A 16 15.20 11.00 26.00
CA LEU A 16 14.02 11.51 25.30
C LEU A 16 14.16 11.40 23.77
N VAL A 17 15.33 11.72 23.20
CA VAL A 17 15.59 11.58 21.76
C VAL A 17 15.64 10.11 21.34
N GLY A 18 16.22 9.23 22.17
CA GLY A 18 16.22 7.78 21.96
C GLY A 18 14.81 7.18 21.99
N ALA A 19 13.99 7.55 22.97
CA ALA A 19 12.61 7.10 23.08
C ALA A 19 11.73 7.64 21.93
N PHE A 20 11.88 8.91 21.55
CA PHE A 20 11.12 9.52 20.44
C PHE A 20 11.51 8.91 19.08
N GLY A 21 12.79 8.54 18.89
CA GLY A 21 13.27 7.83 17.70
C GLY A 21 12.79 6.38 17.58
N LEU A 22 12.56 5.70 18.71
CA LEU A 22 12.00 4.33 18.73
C LEU A 22 10.49 4.30 18.44
N ILE A 23 9.73 5.32 18.86
CA ILE A 23 8.28 5.38 18.61
C ILE A 23 7.98 5.74 17.14
N SER A 24 8.89 6.48 16.47
CA SER A 24 8.69 6.99 15.10
C SER A 24 8.87 5.94 13.99
N GLN A 25 9.34 4.72 14.30
CA GLN A 25 9.55 3.67 13.28
C GLN A 25 8.34 2.76 13.04
N SER A 26 7.21 2.99 13.72
CA SER A 26 5.99 2.21 13.48
C SER A 26 5.27 2.51 12.15
N SER A 27 5.88 3.29 11.26
CA SER A 27 5.33 3.60 9.93
C SER A 27 6.08 2.92 8.78
N THR A 28 6.47 1.64 8.92
CA THR A 28 6.96 0.84 7.78
C THR A 28 6.41 -0.59 7.72
N ALA A 29 5.30 -0.89 8.41
CA ALA A 29 4.69 -2.22 8.38
C ALA A 29 3.29 -2.21 7.74
N GLN A 30 3.21 -1.91 6.43
CA GLN A 30 2.22 -2.43 5.46
C GLN A 30 2.37 -1.68 4.13
N ALA A 31 3.58 -1.69 3.56
CA ALA A 31 3.81 -1.22 2.21
C ALA A 31 4.36 -2.35 1.34
N GLN A 32 3.73 -3.54 1.37
CA GLN A 32 4.08 -4.64 0.48
C GLN A 32 2.98 -5.72 0.51
N GLY A 33 1.88 -5.50 -0.22
CA GLY A 33 0.85 -6.51 -0.49
C GLY A 33 -0.61 -6.06 -0.40
N GLU A 34 -0.92 -5.01 0.38
CA GLU A 34 -2.28 -4.73 0.89
C GLU A 34 -3.12 -3.71 0.06
N ARG A 35 -2.77 -3.42 -1.20
CA ARG A 35 -3.60 -2.49 -2.02
C ARG A 35 -3.87 -2.96 -3.43
N ASP A 36 -3.60 -4.21 -3.76
CA ASP A 36 -4.27 -4.81 -4.92
C ASP A 36 -5.70 -5.16 -4.48
N LEU A 37 -6.63 -4.25 -4.77
CA LEU A 37 -8.05 -4.50 -4.51
C LEU A 37 -8.57 -5.70 -5.32
N CYS A 38 -7.84 -6.04 -6.36
CA CYS A 38 -7.97 -7.27 -7.13
C CYS A 38 -6.95 -8.29 -6.62
N TRP A 39 -7.31 -9.03 -5.58
CA TRP A 39 -6.60 -10.22 -5.08
C TRP A 39 -6.48 -11.36 -6.14
N PHE A 40 -6.84 -11.12 -7.39
CA PHE A 40 -7.21 -12.15 -8.35
C PHE A 40 -6.03 -13.09 -8.67
N VAL A 41 -5.99 -14.20 -7.94
CA VAL A 41 -5.47 -15.47 -8.42
C VAL A 41 -6.36 -15.84 -9.61
N ALA A 42 -5.82 -15.66 -10.81
CA ALA A 42 -6.50 -16.08 -12.02
C ALA A 42 -6.92 -17.55 -11.86
N PRO A 43 -8.23 -17.88 -11.92
CA PRO A 43 -8.66 -19.26 -11.80
C PRO A 43 -8.02 -20.08 -12.92
N PRO A 44 -7.71 -21.36 -12.68
CA PRO A 44 -7.12 -22.22 -13.70
C PRO A 44 -8.02 -22.24 -14.93
N GLY A 45 -7.49 -21.77 -16.07
CA GLY A 45 -8.23 -21.62 -17.33
C GLY A 45 -8.57 -20.18 -17.71
N PHE A 46 -8.33 -19.18 -16.85
CA PHE A 46 -8.49 -17.77 -17.21
C PHE A 46 -7.45 -17.37 -18.25
N SER A 47 -7.90 -17.22 -19.50
CA SER A 47 -7.07 -16.89 -20.65
C SER A 47 -7.40 -15.50 -21.15
N CYS A 48 -6.40 -14.63 -21.22
CA CYS A 48 -6.52 -13.30 -21.82
C CYS A 48 -6.64 -13.32 -23.36
N ALA A 49 -6.56 -14.52 -23.95
CA ALA A 49 -6.70 -14.73 -25.39
C ALA A 49 -8.17 -14.77 -25.87
N GLY A 50 -9.14 -14.79 -24.96
CA GLY A 50 -10.57 -14.86 -25.25
C GLY A 50 -11.37 -13.68 -24.69
N THR A 51 -12.68 -13.70 -24.90
CA THR A 51 -13.59 -12.67 -24.38
C THR A 51 -13.71 -12.75 -22.86
N ILE A 52 -13.47 -11.63 -22.18
CA ILE A 52 -13.63 -11.52 -20.73
C ILE A 52 -15.12 -11.36 -20.41
N PRO A 53 -15.75 -12.25 -19.61
CA PRO A 53 -17.14 -12.09 -19.21
C PRO A 53 -17.29 -10.84 -18.32
N CYS A 54 -18.07 -9.87 -18.77
CA CYS A 54 -18.07 -8.51 -18.20
C CYS A 54 -19.43 -7.99 -17.73
N PHE A 55 -20.41 -8.88 -17.55
CA PHE A 55 -21.77 -8.49 -17.18
C PHE A 55 -22.14 -8.97 -15.77
N PRO A 56 -22.58 -8.08 -14.87
CA PRO A 56 -22.63 -6.61 -15.00
C PRO A 56 -21.24 -5.96 -14.94
N SER A 57 -21.10 -4.79 -15.58
CA SER A 57 -19.85 -4.02 -15.61
C SER A 57 -19.40 -3.65 -14.19
N SER A 58 -18.13 -3.92 -13.87
CA SER A 58 -17.55 -3.69 -12.55
C SER A 58 -16.27 -2.86 -12.68
N PRO A 59 -16.38 -1.56 -13.02
CA PRO A 59 -15.23 -0.74 -13.36
C PRO A 59 -14.22 -0.63 -12.21
N VAL A 60 -12.94 -0.56 -12.53
CA VAL A 60 -11.85 -0.32 -11.56
C VAL A 60 -10.81 0.63 -12.13
N CYS A 61 -10.13 1.39 -11.28
CA CYS A 61 -9.03 2.25 -11.69
C CYS A 61 -7.68 1.60 -11.37
N GLY A 62 -6.86 1.42 -12.41
CA GLY A 62 -5.51 0.90 -12.31
C GLY A 62 -4.50 1.93 -11.80
N VAL A 63 -3.33 1.46 -11.36
CA VAL A 63 -2.18 2.31 -10.99
C VAL A 63 -1.71 3.22 -12.13
N ASN A 64 -2.02 2.84 -13.37
CA ASN A 64 -1.73 3.59 -14.59
C ASN A 64 -2.76 4.70 -14.89
N GLY A 65 -3.76 4.90 -14.03
CA GLY A 65 -4.81 5.90 -14.23
C GLY A 65 -5.85 5.50 -15.30
N VAL A 66 -5.81 4.27 -15.81
CA VAL A 66 -6.77 3.75 -16.77
C VAL A 66 -7.91 3.05 -16.03
N THR A 67 -9.14 3.29 -16.48
CA THR A 67 -10.34 2.60 -15.98
C THR A 67 -10.57 1.33 -16.78
N TYR A 68 -10.62 0.18 -16.10
CA TYR A 68 -10.94 -1.13 -16.67
C TYR A 68 -12.40 -1.45 -16.37
N THR A 69 -13.24 -1.47 -17.40
CA THR A 69 -14.71 -1.51 -17.27
C THR A 69 -15.22 -2.88 -16.82
N CYS A 70 -14.55 -3.95 -17.23
CA CYS A 70 -14.84 -5.31 -16.81
C CYS A 70 -14.22 -5.65 -15.45
N GLY A 71 -13.43 -4.73 -14.89
CA GLY A 71 -12.87 -4.84 -13.56
C GLY A 71 -11.54 -5.59 -13.49
N CYS A 72 -11.35 -6.29 -12.38
CA CYS A 72 -10.16 -7.07 -12.08
C CYS A 72 -9.67 -8.03 -13.19
N PRO A 73 -10.52 -8.82 -13.89
CA PRO A 73 -10.04 -9.74 -14.91
C PRO A 73 -9.39 -9.01 -16.11
N GLU A 74 -9.94 -7.87 -16.50
CA GLU A 74 -9.40 -7.06 -17.59
C GLU A 74 -8.10 -6.34 -17.17
N ALA A 75 -8.07 -5.78 -15.95
CA ALA A 75 -6.87 -5.19 -15.38
C ALA A 75 -5.73 -6.21 -15.22
N ALA A 76 -6.05 -7.44 -14.81
CA ALA A 76 -5.09 -8.54 -14.69
C ALA A 76 -4.50 -8.94 -16.05
N CYS A 77 -5.34 -9.01 -17.10
CA CYS A 77 -4.85 -9.26 -18.46
C CYS A 77 -3.94 -8.16 -19.01
N ALA A 78 -4.16 -6.90 -18.58
CA ALA A 78 -3.27 -5.80 -18.88
C ALA A 78 -2.00 -5.78 -18.00
N GLY A 79 -1.89 -6.67 -17.00
CA GLY A 79 -0.78 -6.68 -16.04
C GLY A 79 -0.79 -5.46 -15.11
N VAL A 80 -1.96 -4.86 -14.89
CA VAL A 80 -2.10 -3.61 -14.14
C VAL A 80 -2.73 -3.86 -12.78
N ARG A 81 -2.05 -3.37 -11.75
CA ARG A 81 -2.56 -3.36 -10.37
C ARG A 81 -3.72 -2.39 -10.20
N VAL A 82 -4.67 -2.77 -9.36
CA VAL A 82 -5.89 -1.98 -9.14
C VAL A 82 -5.85 -1.27 -7.80
N VAL A 83 -5.97 0.06 -7.84
CA VAL A 83 -5.89 0.93 -6.64
C VAL A 83 -7.24 1.40 -6.14
N LYS A 84 -8.28 1.33 -6.98
CA LYS A 84 -9.64 1.79 -6.63
C LYS A 84 -10.70 0.95 -7.37
N ARG A 85 -11.80 0.62 -6.69
CA ARG A 85 -13.03 0.09 -7.32
C ARG A 85 -13.93 1.25 -7.75
N GLY A 86 -14.58 1.10 -8.91
CA GLY A 86 -15.38 2.13 -9.54
C GLY A 86 -14.54 3.27 -10.14
N PRO A 87 -15.19 4.19 -10.87
CA PRO A 87 -14.58 5.46 -11.27
C PRO A 87 -14.20 6.32 -10.04
#